data_AF-A0A0F5YAS9-F1
#
_entry.id   AF-A0A0F5YAS9-F1
#
_cell.length_a   1.000
_cell.length_b   1.000
_cell.length_c   1.000
_cell.angle_alpha   90.00
_cell.angle_beta   90.00
_cell.angle_gamma   90.00
#
_symmetry.space_group_name_H-M   'P 1'
#
loop_
_entity.id
_entity.type
_entity.pdbx_description
1 polymer ?
#
loop_
_entity_poly.entity_id
_entity_poly.type
_entity_poly.pdbx_seq_one_letter_code
_entity_poly.pdbx_strand_id
1 'polypeptide(L)'
;MSSFSEYKPRASQYITFMDSEFYPDYLDEANTIYGSVIEEFANLANKANNSANLLRSITEIPNPSRTQLLRVFRKYVSPDTSVEMLKVKRRISSIIEDYGHRFRDIEEVREKLASRPNPDEALMAILMEYKSRGQKGYELTEAFFLWFEKNFGAEYIIQGPLGAGRDIMLNEVLENWAIKTPADILIYRTDKTPLVIGFARYDSDRGGAQEDDRIGGNRDKVTDILQYANTYDLPLKVFFLNDGPGLTLGSMWNDYASLEHYGQGRVLVSTLKMLDERFTRDWLES
;
A
#
# COMPACT_ATOMS: atom_id res chain seq x y z
N MET A 1 19.47 24.28 4.30
CA MET A 1 18.37 23.48 3.74
C MET A 1 17.07 24.03 4.30
N SER A 2 16.13 24.42 3.44
CA SER A 2 14.79 24.85 3.86
C SER A 2 14.11 23.73 4.64
N SER A 3 13.27 24.02 5.64
CA SER A 3 12.52 22.99 6.38
C SER A 3 11.18 22.69 5.71
N PHE A 4 10.59 21.51 5.96
CA PHE A 4 9.37 21.06 5.27
C PHE A 4 8.17 21.98 5.53
N SER A 5 8.12 22.63 6.70
CA SER A 5 7.09 23.62 7.03
C SER A 5 7.09 24.84 6.10
N GLU A 6 8.24 25.25 5.58
CA GLU A 6 8.39 26.48 4.78
C GLU A 6 7.76 26.36 3.39
N TYR A 7 7.52 25.14 2.93
CA TYR A 7 6.88 24.84 1.65
C TYR A 7 5.36 24.91 1.72
N LYS A 8 4.78 24.93 2.94
CA LYS A 8 3.32 24.90 3.15
C LYS A 8 2.54 25.96 2.36
N PRO A 9 2.97 27.24 2.27
CA PRO A 9 2.23 28.25 1.50
C PRO A 9 2.08 27.92 0.02
N ARG A 10 2.90 27.01 -0.52
CA ARG A 10 2.91 26.57 -1.91
C ARG A 10 2.81 25.05 -2.03
N ALA A 11 2.24 24.38 -1.02
CA ALA A 11 2.21 22.91 -0.90
C ALA A 11 1.77 22.19 -2.19
N SER A 12 0.72 22.70 -2.84
CA SER A 12 0.19 22.14 -4.10
C SER A 12 1.20 22.08 -5.25
N GLN A 13 2.17 23.00 -5.29
CA GLN A 13 3.21 23.01 -6.32
C GLN A 13 4.18 21.83 -6.17
N TYR A 14 4.33 21.34 -4.94
CA TYR A 14 5.24 20.26 -4.57
C TYR A 14 4.58 18.88 -4.53
N ILE A 15 3.29 18.77 -4.87
CA ILE A 15 2.61 17.47 -5.02
C ILE A 15 2.87 16.91 -6.41
N THR A 16 3.23 15.64 -6.48
CA THR A 16 3.32 14.85 -7.70
C THR A 16 2.00 14.13 -7.93
N PHE A 17 1.41 14.31 -9.11
CA PHE A 17 0.21 13.57 -9.49
C PHE A 17 0.61 12.25 -10.15
N MET A 18 0.05 11.17 -9.64
CA MET A 18 0.05 9.87 -10.31
C MET A 18 -1.30 9.66 -10.98
N ASP A 19 -1.24 9.35 -12.26
CA ASP A 19 -2.41 9.27 -13.14
C ASP A 19 -3.40 8.22 -12.67
N SER A 20 -4.66 8.40 -13.07
CA SER A 20 -5.74 7.45 -12.83
C SER A 20 -6.70 7.49 -13.99
N GLU A 21 -7.28 6.34 -14.30
CA GLU A 21 -8.29 6.23 -15.33
C GLU A 21 -9.57 6.94 -14.87
N PHE A 22 -10.21 7.67 -15.78
CA PHE A 22 -11.52 8.26 -15.53
C PHE A 22 -12.60 7.21 -15.67
N TYR A 23 -13.66 7.32 -14.86
CA TYR A 23 -14.91 6.61 -15.15
C TYR A 23 -15.71 7.42 -16.19
N PRO A 24 -16.32 6.80 -17.23
CA PRO A 24 -16.41 5.37 -17.49
C PRO A 24 -15.34 4.81 -18.47
N ASP A 25 -14.28 5.56 -18.77
CA ASP A 25 -13.33 5.26 -19.85
C ASP A 25 -12.67 3.87 -19.76
N TYR A 26 -12.56 3.28 -18.57
CA TYR A 26 -11.98 1.94 -18.36
C TYR A 26 -12.98 0.78 -18.48
N LEU A 27 -14.27 1.03 -18.74
CA LEU A 27 -15.31 -0.02 -18.70
C LEU A 27 -15.11 -1.13 -19.74
N ASP A 28 -14.59 -0.82 -20.93
CA ASP A 28 -14.29 -1.83 -21.95
C ASP A 28 -13.19 -2.81 -21.50
N GLU A 29 -12.17 -2.28 -20.81
CA GLU A 29 -11.13 -3.11 -20.20
C GLU A 29 -11.72 -3.92 -19.02
N ALA A 30 -12.55 -3.29 -18.19
CA ALA A 30 -13.22 -3.95 -17.08
C ALA A 30 -14.05 -5.15 -17.57
N ASN A 31 -14.76 -5.00 -18.68
CA ASN A 31 -15.54 -6.06 -19.30
C ASN A 31 -14.66 -7.20 -19.81
N THR A 32 -13.52 -6.87 -20.45
CA THR A 32 -12.55 -7.86 -20.91
C THR A 32 -11.99 -8.70 -19.77
N ILE A 33 -11.76 -8.09 -18.60
CA ILE A 33 -11.18 -8.77 -17.44
C ILE A 33 -12.23 -9.54 -16.63
N TYR A 34 -13.41 -8.95 -16.40
CA TYR A 34 -14.38 -9.43 -15.42
C TYR A 34 -15.65 -10.05 -15.99
N GLY A 35 -15.99 -9.82 -17.26
CA GLY A 35 -17.20 -10.38 -17.86
C GLY A 35 -17.26 -11.90 -17.72
N SER A 36 -16.20 -12.59 -18.17
CA SER A 36 -16.09 -14.06 -18.05
C SER A 36 -16.03 -14.55 -16.60
N VAL A 37 -15.45 -13.77 -15.69
CA VAL A 37 -15.39 -14.10 -14.25
C VAL A 37 -16.79 -14.08 -13.64
N ILE A 38 -17.62 -13.09 -13.99
CA ILE A 38 -18.98 -12.96 -13.47
C ILE A 38 -19.85 -14.11 -14.00
N GLU A 39 -19.71 -14.48 -15.27
CA GLU A 39 -20.39 -15.64 -15.85
C GLU A 39 -19.96 -16.95 -15.16
N GLU A 40 -18.66 -17.15 -14.94
CA GLU A 40 -18.14 -18.32 -14.21
C GLU A 40 -18.67 -18.36 -12.78
N PHE A 41 -18.71 -17.22 -12.08
CA PHE A 41 -19.27 -17.14 -10.73
C PHE A 41 -20.75 -17.52 -10.70
N ALA A 42 -21.56 -17.03 -11.65
CA ALA A 42 -22.97 -17.38 -11.76
C ALA A 42 -23.16 -18.88 -12.01
N ASN A 43 -22.34 -19.47 -12.89
CA ASN A 43 -22.35 -20.91 -13.16
C ASN A 43 -22.01 -21.74 -11.92
N LEU A 44 -21.04 -21.30 -11.11
CA LEU A 44 -20.70 -21.95 -9.84
C LEU A 44 -21.82 -21.79 -8.81
N ALA A 45 -22.42 -20.60 -8.68
CA ALA A 45 -23.51 -20.33 -7.74
C ALA A 45 -24.75 -21.18 -8.03
N ASN A 46 -25.09 -21.38 -9.32
CA ASN A 46 -26.22 -22.22 -9.73
C ASN A 46 -26.00 -23.72 -9.42
N LYS A 47 -24.74 -24.19 -9.37
CA LYS A 47 -24.41 -25.59 -9.06
C LYS A 47 -24.21 -25.84 -7.57
N ALA A 48 -23.93 -24.81 -6.79
CA ALA A 48 -23.58 -24.95 -5.37
C ALA A 48 -24.82 -25.20 -4.52
N ASN A 49 -24.77 -26.18 -3.61
CA ASN A 49 -25.92 -26.49 -2.74
C ASN A 49 -26.15 -25.44 -1.63
N ASN A 50 -25.09 -24.70 -1.27
CA ASN A 50 -25.12 -23.59 -0.32
C ASN A 50 -23.87 -22.72 -0.51
N SER A 51 -23.84 -21.55 0.14
CA SER A 51 -22.75 -20.59 0.02
C SER A 51 -21.39 -21.11 0.50
N ALA A 52 -21.37 -22.02 1.47
CA ALA A 52 -20.13 -22.70 1.89
C ALA A 52 -19.61 -23.65 0.81
N ASN A 53 -20.50 -24.37 0.11
CA ASN A 53 -20.13 -25.21 -1.02
C ASN A 53 -19.63 -24.37 -2.20
N LEU A 54 -20.25 -23.22 -2.48
CA LEU A 54 -19.76 -22.25 -3.47
C LEU A 54 -18.31 -21.82 -3.19
N LEU A 55 -18.01 -21.43 -1.95
CA LEU A 55 -16.65 -21.04 -1.55
C LEU A 55 -15.64 -22.18 -1.80
N ARG A 56 -15.99 -23.42 -1.41
CA ARG A 56 -15.13 -24.59 -1.67
C ARG A 56 -14.88 -24.80 -3.16
N SER A 57 -15.93 -24.74 -3.98
CA SER A 57 -15.80 -24.87 -5.44
C SER A 57 -14.89 -23.81 -6.05
N ILE A 58 -15.00 -22.55 -5.62
CA ILE A 58 -14.09 -21.47 -6.07
C ILE A 58 -12.63 -21.80 -5.71
N THR A 59 -12.37 -22.40 -4.55
CA THR A 59 -10.99 -22.68 -4.10
C THR A 59 -10.27 -23.76 -4.88
N GLU A 60 -11.02 -24.57 -5.65
CA GLU A 60 -10.49 -25.57 -6.58
C GLU A 60 -10.07 -24.98 -7.93
N ILE A 61 -10.53 -23.76 -8.26
CA ILE A 61 -10.12 -23.07 -9.49
C ILE A 61 -8.65 -22.62 -9.37
N PRO A 62 -7.83 -22.77 -10.42
CA PRO A 62 -6.47 -22.23 -10.45
C PRO A 62 -6.41 -20.68 -10.40
N ASN A 63 -5.25 -20.15 -10.03
CA ASN A 63 -4.97 -18.73 -10.21
C ASN A 63 -4.69 -18.42 -11.70
N PRO A 64 -4.98 -17.20 -12.19
CA PRO A 64 -5.48 -16.03 -11.44
C PRO A 64 -7.00 -15.99 -11.22
N SER A 65 -7.79 -16.77 -11.97
CA SER A 65 -9.27 -16.71 -11.97
C SER A 65 -9.88 -16.86 -10.57
N ARG A 66 -9.35 -17.77 -9.74
CA ARG A 66 -9.78 -17.93 -8.34
C ARG A 66 -9.80 -16.62 -7.55
N THR A 67 -8.77 -15.78 -7.70
CA THR A 67 -8.70 -14.53 -6.93
C THR A 67 -9.83 -13.58 -7.33
N GLN A 68 -10.19 -13.54 -8.61
CA GLN A 68 -11.28 -12.72 -9.10
C GLN A 68 -12.65 -13.27 -8.65
N LEU A 69 -12.84 -14.58 -8.72
CA LEU A 69 -14.04 -15.24 -8.18
C LEU A 69 -14.21 -14.99 -6.66
N LEU A 70 -13.11 -14.98 -5.89
CA LEU A 70 -13.14 -14.64 -4.47
C LEU A 70 -13.50 -13.16 -4.21
N ARG A 71 -13.13 -12.24 -5.12
CA ARG A 71 -13.58 -10.84 -5.05
C ARG A 71 -15.09 -10.73 -5.29
N VAL A 72 -15.62 -11.46 -6.26
CA VAL A 72 -17.08 -11.55 -6.50
C VAL A 72 -17.79 -12.18 -5.30
N PHE A 73 -17.25 -13.30 -4.76
CA PHE A 73 -17.76 -13.95 -3.56
C PHE A 73 -17.85 -12.99 -2.37
N ARG A 74 -16.80 -12.17 -2.14
CA ARG A 74 -16.83 -11.17 -1.08
C ARG A 74 -17.98 -10.17 -1.26
N LYS A 75 -18.29 -9.74 -2.48
CA LYS A 75 -19.35 -8.74 -2.73
C LYS A 75 -20.76 -9.34 -2.61
N TYR A 76 -20.95 -10.57 -3.07
CA TYR A 76 -22.27 -11.21 -3.08
C TYR A 76 -22.60 -12.02 -1.83
N VAL A 77 -21.59 -12.61 -1.18
CA VAL A 77 -21.81 -13.66 -0.17
C VAL A 77 -21.30 -13.24 1.20
N SER A 78 -20.09 -12.69 1.27
CA SER A 78 -19.41 -12.46 2.55
C SER A 78 -18.56 -11.18 2.54
N PRO A 79 -19.18 -9.99 2.69
CA PRO A 79 -18.46 -8.71 2.72
C PRO A 79 -17.51 -8.60 3.92
N ASP A 80 -17.79 -9.36 4.98
CA ASP A 80 -17.04 -9.41 6.24
C ASP A 80 -15.70 -10.17 6.13
N THR A 81 -15.58 -11.10 5.17
CA THR A 81 -14.33 -11.82 4.94
C THR A 81 -13.45 -11.10 3.92
N SER A 82 -12.15 -10.93 4.22
CA SER A 82 -11.20 -10.36 3.27
C SER A 82 -10.80 -11.39 2.20
N VAL A 83 -10.51 -10.91 0.99
CA VAL A 83 -10.01 -11.79 -0.09
C VAL A 83 -8.67 -12.43 0.32
N GLU A 84 -7.82 -11.69 1.05
CA GLU A 84 -6.56 -12.21 1.61
C GLU A 84 -6.79 -13.44 2.51
N MET A 85 -7.81 -13.40 3.36
CA MET A 85 -8.21 -14.53 4.18
C MET A 85 -8.67 -15.72 3.32
N LEU A 86 -9.52 -15.46 2.32
CA LEU A 86 -10.10 -16.50 1.45
C LEU A 86 -9.10 -17.15 0.49
N LYS A 87 -7.98 -16.48 0.15
CA LYS A 87 -6.93 -17.08 -0.70
C LYS A 87 -6.19 -18.24 -0.01
N VAL A 88 -6.23 -18.32 1.32
CA VAL A 88 -5.51 -19.34 2.08
C VAL A 88 -6.30 -20.65 2.12
N LYS A 89 -6.19 -21.45 1.05
CA LYS A 89 -6.98 -22.70 0.84
C LYS A 89 -7.05 -23.61 2.08
N ARG A 90 -5.94 -23.82 2.78
CA ARG A 90 -5.87 -24.66 3.99
C ARG A 90 -6.73 -24.17 5.16
N ARG A 91 -7.16 -22.90 5.17
CA ARG A 91 -8.01 -22.30 6.22
C ARG A 91 -9.49 -22.24 5.85
N ILE A 92 -9.89 -22.69 4.66
CA ILE A 92 -11.28 -22.54 4.20
C ILE A 92 -12.26 -23.25 5.14
N SER A 93 -11.91 -24.43 5.66
CA SER A 93 -12.76 -25.14 6.62
C SER A 93 -13.00 -24.31 7.89
N SER A 94 -11.95 -23.75 8.50
CA SER A 94 -12.08 -22.91 9.69
C SER A 94 -12.82 -21.60 9.39
N ILE A 95 -12.59 -21.00 8.22
CA ILE A 95 -13.31 -19.77 7.82
C ILE A 95 -14.81 -20.03 7.69
N ILE A 96 -15.21 -21.18 7.13
CA ILE A 96 -16.62 -21.56 7.02
C ILE A 96 -17.22 -21.80 8.41
N GLU A 97 -16.48 -22.44 9.31
CA GLU A 97 -16.91 -22.66 10.70
C GLU A 97 -17.10 -21.33 11.45
N ASP A 98 -16.10 -20.46 11.38
CA ASP A 98 -16.07 -19.20 12.13
C ASP A 98 -17.06 -18.16 11.56
N TYR A 99 -17.16 -18.05 10.23
CA TYR A 99 -17.86 -16.93 9.56
C TYR A 99 -19.02 -17.37 8.66
N GLY A 100 -19.16 -18.67 8.37
CA GLY A 100 -20.15 -19.17 7.41
C GLY A 100 -21.59 -18.89 7.81
N HIS A 101 -21.86 -18.70 9.10
CA HIS A 101 -23.16 -18.28 9.61
C HIS A 101 -23.59 -16.87 9.17
N ARG A 102 -22.65 -16.04 8.68
CA ARG A 102 -22.91 -14.71 8.10
C ARG A 102 -22.94 -14.72 6.58
N PHE A 103 -22.72 -15.86 5.94
CA PHE A 103 -22.80 -15.94 4.49
C PHE A 103 -24.25 -15.72 4.05
N ARG A 104 -24.44 -14.86 3.04
CA ARG A 104 -25.74 -14.71 2.38
C ARG A 104 -26.22 -16.08 1.89
N ASP A 105 -27.52 -16.33 2.02
CA ASP A 105 -28.13 -17.57 1.53
C ASP A 105 -27.91 -17.73 0.01
N ILE A 106 -27.73 -18.98 -0.45
CA ILE A 106 -27.37 -19.24 -1.86
C ILE A 106 -28.50 -18.87 -2.81
N GLU A 107 -29.77 -19.03 -2.41
CA GLU A 107 -30.90 -18.65 -3.26
C GLU A 107 -30.97 -17.14 -3.42
N GLU A 108 -30.74 -16.39 -2.33
CA GLU A 108 -30.66 -14.92 -2.39
C GLU A 108 -29.47 -14.47 -3.27
N VAL A 109 -28.32 -15.14 -3.19
CA VAL A 109 -27.16 -14.86 -4.07
C VAL A 109 -27.55 -15.03 -5.55
N ARG A 110 -28.22 -16.13 -5.90
CA ARG A 110 -28.67 -16.40 -7.28
C ARG A 110 -29.70 -15.39 -7.76
N GLU A 111 -30.69 -15.06 -6.93
CA GLU A 111 -31.70 -14.05 -7.24
C GLU A 111 -31.05 -12.68 -7.50
N LYS A 112 -30.15 -12.25 -6.63
CA LYS A 112 -29.44 -10.97 -6.78
C LYS A 112 -28.56 -10.95 -8.03
N LEU A 113 -27.83 -12.02 -8.33
CA LEU A 113 -27.05 -12.13 -9.57
C LEU A 113 -27.94 -12.02 -10.81
N ALA A 114 -29.06 -12.76 -10.85
CA ALA A 114 -29.97 -12.77 -11.99
C ALA A 114 -30.68 -11.43 -12.22
N SER A 115 -30.80 -10.60 -11.18
CA SER A 115 -31.41 -9.26 -11.28
C SER A 115 -30.50 -8.19 -11.91
N ARG A 116 -29.22 -8.49 -12.14
CA ARG A 116 -28.24 -7.54 -12.69
C ARG A 116 -28.23 -7.53 -14.22
N PRO A 117 -27.85 -6.42 -14.86
CA PRO A 117 -27.65 -6.36 -16.30
C PRO A 117 -26.49 -7.26 -16.74
N ASN A 118 -26.47 -7.65 -18.01
CA ASN A 118 -25.35 -8.33 -18.66
C ASN A 118 -24.85 -7.47 -19.83
N PRO A 119 -23.63 -6.89 -19.76
CA PRO A 119 -22.66 -7.02 -18.66
C PRO A 119 -23.04 -6.17 -17.42
N ASP A 120 -22.59 -6.59 -16.22
CA ASP A 120 -22.81 -5.84 -14.96
C ASP A 120 -21.74 -4.77 -14.76
N GLU A 121 -21.86 -3.65 -15.49
CA GLU A 121 -20.89 -2.55 -15.47
C GLU A 121 -20.58 -2.02 -14.07
N ALA A 122 -21.58 -1.96 -13.18
CA ALA A 122 -21.36 -1.46 -11.82
C ALA A 122 -20.48 -2.42 -11.01
N LEU A 123 -20.72 -3.74 -11.12
CA LEU A 123 -19.86 -4.72 -10.47
C LEU A 123 -18.45 -4.71 -11.06
N MET A 124 -18.33 -4.64 -12.38
CA MET A 124 -17.04 -4.57 -13.06
C MET A 124 -16.24 -3.33 -12.63
N ALA A 125 -16.88 -2.17 -12.52
CA ALA A 125 -16.25 -0.96 -12.00
C ALA A 125 -15.74 -1.13 -10.57
N ILE A 126 -16.56 -1.69 -9.68
CA ILE A 126 -16.16 -1.99 -8.30
C ILE A 126 -14.99 -2.98 -8.24
N LEU A 127 -14.93 -3.95 -9.15
CA LEU A 127 -13.83 -4.91 -9.23
C LEU A 127 -12.55 -4.28 -9.79
N MET A 128 -12.66 -3.33 -10.72
CA MET A 128 -11.52 -2.57 -11.26
C MET A 128 -10.79 -1.76 -10.19
N GLU A 129 -11.47 -1.27 -9.15
CA GLU A 129 -10.79 -0.59 -8.02
C GLU A 129 -9.73 -1.46 -7.32
N TYR A 130 -9.84 -2.80 -7.42
CA TYR A 130 -8.81 -3.71 -6.90
C TYR A 130 -7.59 -3.86 -7.82
N LYS A 131 -7.67 -3.45 -9.09
CA LYS A 131 -6.57 -3.56 -10.07
C LYS A 131 -5.44 -2.59 -9.69
N SER A 132 -5.78 -1.34 -9.37
CA SER A 132 -4.84 -0.25 -9.09
C SER A 132 -4.53 -0.05 -7.60
N ARG A 133 -5.06 -0.92 -6.72
CA ARG A 133 -4.87 -0.76 -5.27
C ARG A 133 -3.39 -0.86 -4.90
N GLY A 134 -2.86 0.22 -4.31
CA GLY A 134 -1.46 0.32 -3.88
C GLY A 134 -0.47 0.71 -4.99
N GLN A 135 -0.91 0.73 -6.26
CA GLN A 135 -0.06 1.02 -7.41
C GLN A 135 0.66 2.35 -7.30
N LYS A 136 -0.05 3.41 -6.90
CA LYS A 136 0.55 4.75 -6.70
C LYS A 136 1.64 4.76 -5.63
N GLY A 137 1.52 3.94 -4.60
CA GLY A 137 2.59 3.78 -3.60
C GLY A 137 3.85 3.17 -4.22
N TYR A 138 3.68 2.19 -5.11
CA TYR A 138 4.79 1.57 -5.83
C TYR A 138 5.42 2.50 -6.86
N GLU A 139 4.62 3.27 -7.60
CA GLU A 139 5.11 4.29 -8.52
C GLU A 139 5.91 5.37 -7.79
N LEU A 140 5.49 5.74 -6.57
CA LEU A 140 6.21 6.69 -5.72
C LEU A 140 7.60 6.19 -5.33
N THR A 141 7.69 4.96 -4.83
CA THR A 141 8.97 4.39 -4.43
C THR A 141 9.87 4.18 -5.64
N GLU A 142 9.35 3.62 -6.74
CA GLU A 142 10.10 3.41 -7.97
C GLU A 142 10.69 4.71 -8.53
N ALA A 143 9.90 5.78 -8.58
CA ALA A 143 10.38 7.09 -9.00
C ALA A 143 11.53 7.61 -8.12
N PHE A 144 11.46 7.40 -6.80
CA PHE A 144 12.53 7.74 -5.88
C PHE A 144 13.78 6.87 -6.09
N PHE A 145 13.65 5.55 -6.26
CA PHE A 145 14.79 4.66 -6.54
C PHE A 145 15.53 5.08 -7.81
N LEU A 146 14.80 5.33 -8.90
CA LEU A 146 15.40 5.79 -10.16
C LEU A 146 16.11 7.14 -10.01
N TRP A 147 15.48 8.08 -9.29
CA TRP A 147 16.10 9.37 -9.00
C TRP A 147 17.35 9.21 -8.13
N PHE A 148 17.31 8.39 -7.07
CA PHE A 148 18.43 8.18 -6.16
C PHE A 148 19.61 7.55 -6.88
N GLU A 149 19.38 6.45 -7.63
CA GLU A 149 20.43 5.76 -8.39
C GLU A 149 21.11 6.70 -9.39
N LYS A 150 20.33 7.54 -10.08
CA LYS A 150 20.86 8.54 -11.02
C LYS A 150 21.76 9.58 -10.35
N ASN A 151 21.42 10.03 -9.14
CA ASN A 151 22.11 11.14 -8.48
C ASN A 151 23.20 10.69 -7.48
N PHE A 152 23.08 9.49 -6.90
CA PHE A 152 23.86 9.01 -5.76
C PHE A 152 24.37 7.57 -5.89
N GLY A 153 23.92 6.81 -6.90
CA GLY A 153 24.24 5.37 -7.04
C GLY A 153 25.72 5.03 -7.23
N ALA A 154 26.57 6.01 -7.56
CA ALA A 154 28.01 5.84 -7.61
C ALA A 154 28.68 5.77 -6.21
N GLU A 155 28.04 6.35 -5.19
CA GLU A 155 28.63 6.56 -3.86
C GLU A 155 27.86 5.86 -2.74
N TYR A 156 26.60 5.51 -3.01
CA TYR A 156 25.68 4.92 -2.03
C TYR A 156 24.93 3.74 -2.64
N ILE A 157 24.50 2.84 -1.75
CA ILE A 157 23.70 1.67 -2.12
C ILE A 157 22.31 1.88 -1.54
N ILE A 158 21.27 1.80 -2.38
CA ILE A 158 19.88 1.84 -1.95
C ILE A 158 19.24 0.44 -2.07
N GLN A 159 18.38 0.10 -1.12
CA GLN A 159 17.63 -1.15 -1.09
C GLN A 159 16.15 -0.86 -0.77
N GLY A 160 15.26 -1.71 -1.29
CA GLY A 160 13.85 -1.75 -0.95
C GLY A 160 13.04 -2.57 -1.96
N PRO A 161 11.72 -2.69 -1.76
CA PRO A 161 10.86 -3.39 -2.70
C PRO A 161 10.75 -2.63 -4.02
N LEU A 162 10.99 -3.33 -5.12
CA LEU A 162 10.60 -2.87 -6.46
C LEU A 162 9.17 -3.34 -6.73
N GLY A 163 8.24 -2.40 -6.94
CA GLY A 163 6.83 -2.73 -7.14
C GLY A 163 6.18 -3.35 -5.89
N ALA A 164 5.35 -4.38 -6.08
CA ALA A 164 4.69 -5.14 -5.01
C ALA A 164 5.62 -6.14 -4.26
N GLY A 165 6.91 -5.83 -4.18
CA GLY A 165 7.92 -6.62 -3.49
C GLY A 165 7.71 -6.64 -1.97
N ARG A 166 8.47 -7.49 -1.27
CA ARG A 166 8.47 -7.53 0.20
C ARG A 166 9.30 -6.36 0.73
N ASP A 167 8.73 -5.63 1.69
CA ASP A 167 9.42 -4.58 2.46
C ASP A 167 10.71 -5.10 3.10
N ILE A 168 11.64 -4.19 3.37
CA ILE A 168 12.83 -4.50 4.14
C ILE A 168 12.44 -4.66 5.60
N MET A 169 12.82 -5.79 6.20
CA MET A 169 12.62 -6.00 7.62
C MET A 169 13.87 -5.54 8.38
N LEU A 170 13.75 -4.51 9.23
CA LEU A 170 14.87 -3.96 9.98
C LEU A 170 15.57 -5.02 10.85
N ASN A 171 14.83 -5.97 11.42
CA ASN A 171 15.39 -7.07 12.20
C ASN A 171 16.20 -8.10 11.37
N GLU A 172 16.12 -8.04 10.05
CA GLU A 172 16.88 -8.91 9.15
C GLU A 172 18.15 -8.21 8.63
N VAL A 173 18.23 -6.87 8.71
CA VAL A 173 19.29 -6.05 8.09
C VAL A 173 20.08 -5.18 9.06
N LEU A 174 19.57 -4.97 10.28
CA LEU A 174 20.25 -4.26 11.36
C LEU A 174 20.58 -5.21 12.50
N GLU A 175 21.84 -5.19 12.93
CA GLU A 175 22.29 -5.98 14.07
C GLU A 175 21.57 -5.55 15.35
N ASN A 176 21.17 -6.51 16.18
CA ASN A 176 20.50 -6.25 17.46
C ASN A 176 19.14 -5.52 17.38
N TRP A 177 18.58 -5.30 16.19
CA TRP A 177 17.20 -4.85 16.03
C TRP A 177 16.24 -6.04 16.17
N ALA A 178 15.61 -6.21 17.34
CA ALA A 178 14.78 -7.39 17.60
C ALA A 178 13.37 -7.32 16.99
N ILE A 179 12.86 -6.11 16.73
CA ILE A 179 11.45 -5.88 16.40
C ILE A 179 11.22 -6.04 14.90
N LYS A 180 10.15 -6.74 14.51
CA LYS A 180 9.74 -6.85 13.11
C LYS A 180 9.19 -5.52 12.59
N THR A 181 10.08 -4.69 12.06
CA THR A 181 9.74 -3.37 11.55
C THR A 181 9.96 -3.33 10.03
N PRO A 182 8.91 -3.20 9.21
CA PRO A 182 9.04 -3.04 7.77
C PRO A 182 9.45 -1.59 7.43
N ALA A 183 10.31 -1.45 6.42
CA ALA A 183 10.74 -0.18 5.85
C ALA A 183 10.75 -0.26 4.31
N ASP A 184 10.48 0.87 3.67
CA ASP A 184 10.40 0.99 2.21
C ASP A 184 11.76 1.24 1.57
N ILE A 185 12.67 1.89 2.30
CA ILE A 185 13.97 2.33 1.80
C ILE A 185 15.04 2.04 2.85
N LEU A 186 16.18 1.55 2.42
CA LEU A 186 17.40 1.49 3.22
C LEU A 186 18.59 1.93 2.38
N ILE A 187 19.32 2.94 2.87
CA ILE A 187 20.50 3.47 2.18
C ILE A 187 21.73 3.18 3.02
N TYR A 188 22.75 2.65 2.35
CA TYR A 188 24.07 2.40 2.91
C TYR A 188 25.12 3.24 2.20
N ARG A 189 26.19 3.55 2.93
CA ARG A 189 27.48 3.87 2.31
C ARG A 189 28.06 2.58 1.69
N THR A 190 28.96 2.72 0.73
CA THR A 190 29.65 1.59 0.07
C THR A 190 30.37 0.64 1.05
N ASP A 191 30.82 1.14 2.21
CA ASP A 191 31.42 0.37 3.30
C ASP A 191 30.40 -0.42 4.16
N LYS A 192 29.12 -0.42 3.78
CA LYS A 192 27.99 -1.05 4.50
C LYS A 192 27.55 -0.35 5.78
N THR A 193 28.00 0.87 6.05
CA THR A 193 27.44 1.70 7.12
C THR A 193 26.00 2.09 6.78
N PRO A 194 24.99 1.79 7.63
CA PRO A 194 23.62 2.20 7.38
C PRO A 194 23.46 3.71 7.61
N LEU A 195 22.94 4.41 6.62
CA LEU A 195 22.78 5.88 6.64
C LEU A 195 21.33 6.31 6.80
N VAL A 196 20.38 5.67 6.10
CA VAL A 196 18.98 6.10 6.10
C VAL A 196 18.04 4.91 6.13
N ILE A 197 17.05 4.95 7.03
CA ILE A 197 15.81 4.17 6.90
C ILE A 197 14.73 5.09 6.38
N GLY A 198 14.07 4.71 5.29
CA GLY A 198 13.00 5.50 4.70
C GLY A 198 11.64 4.81 4.70
N PHE A 199 10.61 5.64 4.78
CA PHE A 199 9.21 5.25 4.70
C PHE A 199 8.52 6.07 3.62
N ALA A 200 7.81 5.40 2.72
CA ALA A 200 7.18 6.00 1.56
C ALA A 200 5.66 5.87 1.63
N ARG A 201 4.94 6.93 1.25
CA ARG A 201 3.48 6.91 1.20
C ARG A 201 2.96 7.87 0.14
N TYR A 202 2.04 7.38 -0.67
CA TYR A 202 1.24 8.22 -1.57
C TYR A 202 -0.17 8.39 -0.99
N ASP A 203 -0.55 9.61 -0.63
CA ASP A 203 -1.86 9.96 -0.07
C ASP A 203 -2.79 10.46 -1.21
N SER A 204 -3.52 9.52 -1.83
CA SER A 204 -4.40 9.81 -2.98
C SER A 204 -5.80 10.29 -2.57
N ASP A 205 -6.44 9.56 -1.67
CA ASP A 205 -7.75 9.85 -1.08
C ASP A 205 -7.87 9.05 0.24
N ARG A 206 -8.59 9.58 1.24
CA ARG A 206 -8.57 9.10 2.63
C ARG A 206 -9.20 7.72 2.78
N GLY A 207 -8.43 6.67 2.53
CA GLY A 207 -8.78 5.30 2.88
C GLY A 207 -8.65 5.05 4.38
N GLY A 208 -9.76 5.16 5.12
CA GLY A 208 -10.09 4.46 6.39
C GLY A 208 -9.22 4.62 7.64
N ALA A 209 -7.94 4.96 7.56
CA ALA A 209 -7.09 5.18 8.74
C ALA A 209 -7.21 6.63 9.23
N GLN A 210 -7.56 6.82 10.51
CA GLN A 210 -7.65 8.13 11.16
C GLN A 210 -6.30 8.85 11.16
N GLU A 211 -6.31 10.19 11.11
CA GLU A 211 -5.09 11.02 11.02
C GLU A 211 -4.16 10.78 12.24
N ASP A 212 -4.75 10.68 13.43
CA ASP A 212 -4.02 10.53 14.69
C ASP A 212 -3.23 9.22 14.80
N ASP A 213 -3.81 8.09 14.34
CA ASP A 213 -3.15 6.78 14.36
C ASP A 213 -1.86 6.76 13.52
N ARG A 214 -1.79 7.60 12.48
CA ARG A 214 -0.67 7.64 11.55
C ARG A 214 0.53 8.39 12.13
N ILE A 215 0.28 9.47 12.87
CA ILE A 215 1.32 10.38 13.36
C ILE A 215 1.99 9.78 14.59
N GLY A 216 1.21 9.22 15.53
CA GLY A 216 1.74 8.50 16.68
C GLY A 216 2.71 7.40 16.26
N GLY A 217 2.26 6.54 15.33
CA GLY A 217 3.11 5.47 14.81
C GLY A 217 4.38 5.95 14.07
N ASN A 218 4.32 7.07 13.35
CA ASN A 218 5.51 7.62 12.70
C ASN A 218 6.52 8.21 13.70
N ARG A 219 6.03 8.85 14.76
CA ARG A 219 6.88 9.39 15.82
C ARG A 219 7.57 8.28 16.61
N ASP A 220 6.86 7.19 16.91
CA ASP A 220 7.43 6.02 17.58
C ASP A 220 8.55 5.40 16.73
N LYS A 221 8.32 5.22 15.43
CA LYS A 221 9.37 4.77 14.49
C LYS A 221 10.62 5.65 14.52
N VAL A 222 10.45 6.98 14.48
CA VAL A 222 11.58 7.91 14.56
C VAL A 222 12.31 7.74 15.88
N THR A 223 11.59 7.67 16.99
CA THR A 223 12.16 7.52 18.33
C THR A 223 13.00 6.25 18.43
N ASP A 224 12.43 5.11 18.03
CA ASP A 224 13.10 3.81 18.10
C ASP A 224 14.36 3.77 17.22
N ILE A 225 14.28 4.28 15.98
CA ILE A 225 15.41 4.29 15.05
C ILE A 225 16.53 5.19 15.56
N LEU A 226 16.21 6.40 16.05
CA LEU A 226 17.23 7.32 16.55
C LEU A 226 17.83 6.82 17.87
N GLN A 227 17.05 6.19 18.74
CA GLN A 227 17.56 5.55 19.96
C GLN A 227 18.52 4.41 19.62
N TYR A 228 18.16 3.55 18.66
CA TYR A 228 19.05 2.51 18.15
C TYR A 228 20.35 3.12 17.61
N ALA A 229 20.24 4.15 16.77
CA ALA A 229 21.40 4.81 16.19
C ALA A 229 22.33 5.39 17.26
N ASN A 230 21.79 6.02 18.31
CA ASN A 230 22.58 6.54 19.43
C ASN A 230 23.23 5.42 20.26
N THR A 231 22.52 4.30 20.46
CA THR A 231 23.01 3.17 21.26
C THR A 231 24.21 2.49 20.61
N TYR A 232 24.23 2.43 19.28
CA TYR A 232 25.27 1.75 18.49
C TYR A 232 26.22 2.72 17.77
N ASP A 233 26.18 4.02 18.11
CA ASP A 233 27.01 5.07 17.51
C ASP A 233 26.97 5.09 15.97
N LEU A 234 25.76 4.99 15.42
CA LEU A 234 25.52 4.97 13.98
C LEU A 234 25.05 6.35 13.47
N PRO A 235 25.50 6.77 12.27
CA PRO A 235 25.05 8.01 11.62
C PRO A 235 23.62 7.92 11.06
N LEU A 236 22.88 6.86 11.41
CA LEU A 236 21.58 6.51 10.84
C LEU A 236 20.54 7.63 11.01
N LYS A 237 19.85 7.95 9.92
CA LYS A 237 18.80 8.98 9.82
C LYS A 237 17.49 8.35 9.35
N VAL A 238 16.40 9.11 9.45
CA VAL A 238 15.07 8.70 8.98
C VAL A 238 14.61 9.59 7.83
N PHE A 239 14.05 8.98 6.79
CA PHE A 239 13.50 9.67 5.64
C PHE A 239 12.02 9.36 5.46
N PHE A 240 11.19 10.37 5.24
CA PHE A 240 9.80 10.19 4.86
C PHE A 240 9.60 10.77 3.46
N LEU A 241 9.28 9.89 2.51
CA LEU A 241 8.79 10.26 1.20
C LEU A 241 7.27 10.24 1.22
N ASN A 242 6.65 11.39 1.48
CA ASN A 242 5.20 11.49 1.50
C ASN A 242 4.73 12.43 0.39
N ASP A 243 3.88 11.94 -0.51
CA ASP A 243 3.43 12.68 -1.68
C ASP A 243 1.93 12.42 -1.92
N GLY A 244 1.34 13.14 -2.87
CA GLY A 244 -0.07 13.04 -3.21
C GLY A 244 -0.95 14.13 -2.58
N PRO A 245 -2.12 14.39 -3.18
CA PRO A 245 -2.98 15.52 -2.81
C PRO A 245 -3.49 15.44 -1.37
N GLY A 246 -3.65 14.24 -0.81
CA GLY A 246 -4.10 14.04 0.58
C GLY A 246 -3.19 14.67 1.63
N LEU A 247 -1.90 14.86 1.32
CA LEU A 247 -0.93 15.55 2.18
C LEU A 247 -1.30 17.03 2.45
N THR A 248 -2.10 17.62 1.56
CA THR A 248 -2.57 19.01 1.70
C THR A 248 -3.81 19.15 2.57
N LEU A 249 -4.40 18.04 3.01
CA LEU A 249 -5.62 18.01 3.80
C LEU A 249 -5.34 18.05 5.31
N GLY A 250 -6.19 18.76 6.05
CA GLY A 250 -6.19 18.74 7.51
C GLY A 250 -4.86 19.19 8.13
N SER A 251 -4.38 18.43 9.12
CA SER A 251 -3.14 18.68 9.83
C SER A 251 -1.92 18.03 9.18
N MET A 252 -2.09 17.14 8.19
CA MET A 252 -1.04 16.24 7.69
C MET A 252 0.28 16.95 7.38
N TRP A 253 0.24 18.06 6.64
CA TRP A 253 1.44 18.84 6.35
C TRP A 253 2.16 19.30 7.63
N ASN A 254 1.39 19.81 8.60
CA ASN A 254 1.94 20.25 9.88
C ASN A 254 2.50 19.08 10.67
N ASP A 255 1.86 17.93 10.64
CA ASP A 255 2.27 16.77 11.44
C ASP A 255 3.61 16.22 10.93
N TYR A 256 3.76 16.13 9.62
CA TYR A 256 5.04 15.79 9.00
C TYR A 256 6.11 16.86 9.25
N ALA A 257 5.74 18.15 9.22
CA ALA A 257 6.66 19.22 9.58
C ALA A 257 7.12 19.14 11.06
N SER A 258 6.20 18.81 11.97
CA SER A 258 6.49 18.58 13.38
C SER A 258 7.37 17.34 13.58
N LEU A 259 7.19 16.29 12.78
CA LEU A 259 8.02 15.10 12.79
C LEU A 259 9.45 15.39 12.32
N GLU A 260 9.62 16.18 11.27
CA GLU A 260 10.94 16.65 10.81
C GLU A 260 11.64 17.47 11.90
N HIS A 261 10.90 18.41 12.52
CA HIS A 261 11.43 19.23 13.61
C HIS A 261 11.84 18.37 14.83
N TYR A 262 11.02 17.38 15.18
CA TYR A 262 11.29 16.43 16.27
C TYR A 262 12.61 15.67 16.06
N GLY A 263 12.94 15.35 14.81
CA GLY A 263 14.18 14.65 14.43
C GLY A 263 15.46 15.47 14.52
N GLN A 264 15.38 16.78 14.77
CA GLN A 264 16.54 17.67 14.96
C GLN A 264 17.63 17.51 13.89
N GLY A 265 17.24 17.43 12.62
CA GLY A 265 18.15 17.28 11.47
C GLY A 265 18.43 15.82 11.05
N ARG A 266 18.13 14.83 11.90
CA ARG A 266 18.24 13.39 11.56
C ARG A 266 16.98 12.81 10.95
N VAL A 267 15.94 13.62 10.78
CA VAL A 267 14.72 13.27 10.04
C VAL A 267 14.60 14.24 8.87
N LEU A 268 14.28 13.71 7.70
CA LEU A 268 13.94 14.50 6.52
C LEU A 268 12.57 14.07 5.99
N VAL A 269 11.70 15.03 5.73
CA VAL A 269 10.44 14.83 5.01
C VAL A 269 10.53 15.49 3.64
N SER A 270 10.08 14.78 2.60
CA SER A 270 10.10 15.26 1.23
C SER A 270 8.93 14.70 0.42
N THR A 271 8.49 15.46 -0.59
CA THR A 271 7.79 14.92 -1.76
C THR A 271 8.82 14.62 -2.86
N LEU A 272 8.42 13.99 -3.99
CA LEU A 272 9.35 13.78 -5.11
C LEU A 272 9.89 15.11 -5.67
N LYS A 273 9.04 16.14 -5.75
CA LYS A 273 9.41 17.46 -6.29
C LYS A 273 10.36 18.26 -5.43
N MET A 274 10.62 17.83 -4.20
CA MET A 274 11.56 18.50 -3.30
C MET A 274 12.93 17.81 -3.23
N LEU A 275 13.11 16.65 -3.87
CA LEU A 275 14.29 15.80 -3.71
C LEU A 275 15.60 16.53 -4.06
N ASP A 276 15.65 17.22 -5.20
CA ASP A 276 16.85 17.94 -5.65
C ASP A 276 17.31 19.05 -4.68
N GLU A 277 16.39 19.66 -3.93
CA GLU A 277 16.70 20.73 -2.97
C GLU A 277 17.01 20.19 -1.57
N ARG A 278 16.33 19.12 -1.17
CA ARG A 278 16.30 18.65 0.22
C ARG A 278 17.16 17.41 0.47
N PHE A 279 17.13 16.44 -0.42
CA PHE A 279 17.82 15.17 -0.22
C PHE A 279 19.24 15.28 -0.79
N THR A 280 20.16 15.82 0.01
CA THR A 280 21.51 16.16 -0.42
C THR A 280 22.58 15.25 0.20
N ARG A 281 23.77 15.26 -0.41
CA ARG A 281 24.96 14.60 0.14
C ARG A 281 25.31 15.12 1.54
N ASP A 282 25.24 16.44 1.73
CA ASP A 282 25.51 17.06 3.02
C ASP A 282 24.57 16.55 4.10
N TRP A 283 23.29 16.33 3.77
CA TRP A 283 22.36 15.73 4.72
C TRP A 283 22.69 14.26 5.00
N LEU A 284 22.98 13.47 3.96
CA LEU A 284 23.38 12.07 4.11
C LEU A 284 24.59 11.90 5.03
N GLU A 285 25.60 12.77 4.91
CA GLU A 285 26.88 12.65 5.61
C GLU A 285 27.02 13.49 6.89
N SER A 286 25.99 14.28 7.25
CA SER A 286 25.98 15.10 8.48
C SER A 286 25.92 14.32 9.78
#